data_AF-A0A444X3N1-F1
#
_entry.id   AF-A0A444X3N1-F1
#
_cell.length_a   1.000
_cell.length_b   1.000
_cell.length_c   1.000
_cell.angle_alpha   90.00
_cell.angle_beta   90.00
_cell.angle_gamma   90.00
#
_symmetry.space_group_name_H-M   'P 1'
#
loop_
_entity.id
_entity.type
_entity.pdbx_description
1 polymer ?
#
loop_
_entity_poly.entity_id
_entity_poly.type
_entity_poly.pdbx_seq_one_letter_code
_entity_poly.pdbx_strand_id
1 'polypeptide(L)'
;MEDQVVVHHVSNVLEADKWRLYQHSVGFGIPVRDIANWAHDVGAKVIVDAYQSVPHMTIDVHSLNVDFLVASSHKMCGPTGVGFLYGKIDLLSSMLPFLGGGEMISDVFLDHSTWAEPPSRFEAGTPAIGEATGLGAAIDYLSRIGMQTTHDYEVELGRYLYERLLSIPNIRIYGLAPSEKIKRAALCSFNIENIHATDLATFLDQ
;
A
#
# COMPACT_ATOMS: atom_id res chain seq x y z
N MET A 1 -22.28 9.20 18.41
CA MET A 1 -21.12 9.72 17.67
C MET A 1 -20.78 8.65 16.66
N GLU A 2 -21.02 8.91 15.39
CA GLU A 2 -20.64 7.99 14.32
C GLU A 2 -19.12 8.04 14.20
N ASP A 3 -18.46 6.89 14.36
CA ASP A 3 -17.03 6.75 14.11
C ASP A 3 -16.79 7.03 12.63
N GLN A 4 -16.29 8.23 12.30
CA GLN A 4 -15.92 8.55 10.93
C GLN A 4 -14.64 7.79 10.56
N VAL A 5 -14.75 6.84 9.64
CA VAL A 5 -13.60 6.14 9.06
C VAL A 5 -13.09 6.98 7.90
N VAL A 6 -11.87 7.50 8.02
CA VAL A 6 -11.19 8.16 6.91
C VAL A 6 -10.38 7.10 6.17
N VAL A 7 -10.91 6.64 5.04
CA VAL A 7 -10.21 5.70 4.15
C VAL A 7 -9.40 6.50 3.13
N HIS A 8 -8.07 6.37 3.18
CA HIS A 8 -7.20 6.92 2.15
C HIS A 8 -6.65 5.79 1.27
N HIS A 9 -7.10 5.78 0.01
CA HIS A 9 -6.66 4.87 -1.04
C HIS A 9 -5.52 5.50 -1.83
N VAL A 10 -4.41 4.78 -2.01
CA VAL A 10 -3.30 5.19 -2.90
C VAL A 10 -3.39 4.37 -4.18
N SER A 11 -4.34 4.68 -5.08
CA SER A 11 -4.50 3.95 -6.35
C SER A 11 -3.65 4.55 -7.47
N ASN A 12 -3.18 3.67 -8.35
CA ASN A 12 -2.69 4.01 -9.67
C ASN A 12 -3.87 4.40 -10.59
N VAL A 13 -4.01 5.72 -10.83
CA VAL A 13 -4.68 6.40 -11.98
C VAL A 13 -6.24 6.43 -12.02
N LEU A 14 -6.86 7.63 -11.90
CA LEU A 14 -7.55 8.42 -12.97
C LEU A 14 -8.45 9.56 -12.42
N GLU A 15 -8.51 10.63 -13.23
CA GLU A 15 -9.37 11.83 -13.23
C GLU A 15 -9.26 12.85 -12.07
N ALA A 16 -8.51 13.91 -12.37
CA ALA A 16 -8.67 15.21 -11.73
C ALA A 16 -9.54 16.08 -12.62
N ASP A 17 -10.70 16.48 -12.10
CA ASP A 17 -11.31 17.76 -12.46
C ASP A 17 -12.27 18.33 -11.41
N LYS A 18 -12.50 17.68 -10.26
CA LYS A 18 -13.42 18.22 -9.23
C LYS A 18 -12.95 18.24 -7.78
N TRP A 19 -11.77 17.72 -7.46
CA TRP A 19 -11.23 17.77 -6.10
C TRP A 19 -9.82 18.34 -6.11
N ARG A 20 -9.73 19.65 -5.87
CA ARG A 20 -8.46 20.40 -5.73
C ARG A 20 -7.73 20.13 -4.40
N LEU A 21 -8.17 19.11 -3.66
CA LEU A 21 -7.51 18.62 -2.45
C LEU A 21 -7.02 17.20 -2.76
N TYR A 22 -5.71 17.10 -2.99
CA TYR A 22 -4.91 15.87 -3.06
C TYR A 22 -5.17 14.95 -4.28
N GLN A 23 -4.61 15.38 -5.41
CA GLN A 23 -4.43 14.55 -6.61
C GLN A 23 -3.41 13.43 -6.32
N HIS A 24 -3.85 12.17 -6.27
CA HIS A 24 -2.99 10.99 -6.11
C HIS A 24 -2.78 10.31 -7.45
N SER A 25 -1.62 10.57 -8.03
CA SER A 25 -1.03 9.81 -9.12
C SER A 25 0.48 10.05 -9.05
N VAL A 26 1.21 8.97 -8.82
CA VAL A 26 2.67 8.89 -8.82
C VAL A 26 3.37 9.55 -7.62
N GLY A 27 3.68 8.74 -6.60
CA GLY A 27 4.94 8.93 -5.87
C GLY A 27 5.06 10.07 -4.87
N PHE A 28 3.97 10.76 -4.53
CA PHE A 28 4.00 11.75 -3.45
C PHE A 28 3.87 11.05 -2.10
N GLY A 29 4.79 11.33 -1.18
CA GLY A 29 4.62 10.99 0.23
C GLY A 29 3.52 11.87 0.80
N ILE A 30 2.28 11.40 0.73
CA ILE A 30 1.18 11.93 1.54
C ILE A 30 1.72 12.13 2.96
N PRO A 31 1.46 13.26 3.64
CA PRO A 31 1.91 13.46 5.01
C PRO A 31 1.04 12.62 5.95
N VAL A 32 1.17 11.29 5.86
CA VAL A 32 0.34 10.29 6.53
C VAL A 32 0.29 10.54 8.03
N ARG A 33 1.43 10.93 8.62
CA ARG A 33 1.52 11.27 10.04
C ARG A 33 0.65 12.48 10.39
N ASP A 34 0.70 13.54 9.59
CA ASP A 34 -0.11 14.74 9.84
C ASP A 34 -1.59 14.45 9.67
N ILE A 35 -1.95 13.65 8.64
CA ILE A 35 -3.32 13.18 8.43
C ILE A 35 -3.80 12.32 9.60
N ALA A 36 -2.98 11.39 10.09
CA ALA A 36 -3.29 10.58 11.25
C ALA A 36 -3.56 11.46 12.48
N ASN A 37 -2.72 12.47 12.72
CA ASN A 37 -2.92 13.40 13.82
C ASN A 37 -4.24 14.19 13.67
N TRP A 38 -4.50 14.78 12.50
CA TRP A 38 -5.74 15.52 12.26
C TRP A 38 -7.00 14.65 12.35
N ALA A 39 -6.92 13.40 11.89
CA ALA A 39 -8.01 12.45 12.02
C ALA A 39 -8.26 12.09 13.50
N HIS A 40 -7.18 11.88 14.27
CA HIS A 40 -7.29 11.58 15.70
C HIS A 40 -7.84 12.76 16.50
N ASP A 41 -7.56 14.00 16.11
CA ASP A 41 -8.14 15.20 16.75
C ASP A 41 -9.68 15.24 16.70
N VAL A 42 -10.29 14.54 15.73
CA VAL A 42 -11.75 14.43 15.57
C VAL A 42 -12.29 13.04 15.93
N GLY A 43 -11.45 12.15 16.46
CA GLY A 43 -11.82 10.78 16.82
C GLY A 43 -11.94 9.81 15.63
N ALA A 44 -11.56 10.23 14.42
CA ALA A 44 -11.56 9.38 13.24
C ALA A 44 -10.42 8.36 13.27
N LYS A 45 -10.57 7.28 12.50
CA LYS A 45 -9.54 6.26 12.29
C LYS A 45 -8.93 6.35 10.90
N VAL A 46 -7.64 6.03 10.79
CA VAL A 46 -6.86 6.07 9.55
C VAL A 46 -6.41 4.68 9.14
N ILE A 47 -6.87 4.26 7.97
CA ILE A 47 -6.32 3.11 7.25
C ILE A 47 -5.43 3.60 6.11
N VAL A 48 -4.22 3.04 6.04
CA VAL A 48 -3.26 3.33 4.97
C VAL A 48 -3.13 2.15 4.04
N ASP A 49 -3.40 2.40 2.77
CA ASP A 49 -3.01 1.49 1.70
C ASP A 49 -1.52 1.69 1.36
N ALA A 50 -0.70 0.70 1.72
CA ALA A 50 0.75 0.77 1.63
C ALA A 50 1.32 -0.15 0.53
N TYR A 51 0.51 -0.58 -0.44
CA TYR A 51 0.94 -1.53 -1.48
C TYR A 51 2.07 -0.99 -2.39
N GLN A 52 2.24 0.34 -2.51
CA GLN A 52 3.34 0.98 -3.25
C GLN A 52 4.44 1.55 -2.36
N SER A 53 4.33 1.46 -1.04
CA SER A 53 5.34 2.03 -0.15
C SER A 53 6.13 0.94 0.56
N VAL A 54 5.47 -0.09 1.11
CA VAL A 54 6.15 -1.22 1.76
C VAL A 54 7.25 -1.87 0.90
N PRO A 55 7.08 -2.08 -0.42
CA PRO A 55 8.14 -2.69 -1.23
C PRO A 55 9.33 -1.77 -1.53
N HIS A 56 9.17 -0.46 -1.33
CA HIS A 56 10.02 0.56 -1.96
C HIS A 56 10.68 1.52 -0.95
N MET A 57 10.23 1.52 0.31
CA MET A 57 10.79 2.38 1.36
C MET A 57 10.53 1.83 2.76
N THR A 58 11.30 2.32 3.73
CA THR A 58 11.08 2.02 5.14
C THR A 58 9.75 2.58 5.61
N ILE A 59 8.94 1.75 6.27
CA ILE A 59 7.69 2.13 6.91
C ILE A 59 7.79 1.87 8.41
N ASP A 60 7.49 2.90 9.19
CA ASP A 60 7.36 2.82 10.65
C ASP A 60 5.92 3.19 11.04
N VAL A 61 5.11 2.16 11.30
CA VAL A 61 3.70 2.33 11.68
C VAL A 61 3.50 3.07 13.00
N HIS A 62 4.48 3.02 13.92
CA HIS A 62 4.43 3.74 15.19
C HIS A 62 4.68 5.23 14.97
N SER A 63 5.71 5.58 14.19
CA SER A 63 6.01 6.97 13.84
C SER A 63 4.90 7.61 13.00
N LEU A 64 4.28 6.84 12.11
CA LEU A 64 3.15 7.29 11.30
C LEU A 64 1.85 7.42 12.10
N ASN A 65 1.75 6.77 13.27
CA ASN A 65 0.57 6.74 14.12
C ASN A 65 -0.71 6.29 13.37
N VAL A 66 -0.60 5.39 12.39
CA VAL A 66 -1.76 4.88 11.64
C VAL A 66 -2.52 3.85 12.46
N ASP A 67 -3.83 3.77 12.26
CA ASP A 67 -4.66 2.79 12.97
C ASP A 67 -4.64 1.42 12.30
N PHE A 68 -4.61 1.44 10.95
CA PHE A 68 -4.49 0.26 10.11
C PHE A 68 -3.53 0.51 8.95
N LEU A 69 -2.83 -0.54 8.50
CA LEU A 69 -2.02 -0.51 7.28
C LEU A 69 -2.14 -1.84 6.53
N VAL A 70 -2.31 -1.79 5.22
CA VAL A 70 -2.44 -2.99 4.37
C VAL A 70 -1.35 -3.06 3.32
N ALA A 71 -0.87 -4.28 3.03
CA ALA A 71 0.07 -4.54 1.94
C ALA A 71 -0.07 -5.94 1.36
N SER A 72 0.42 -6.14 0.14
CA SER A 72 0.38 -7.41 -0.59
C SER A 72 1.79 -7.96 -0.85
N SER A 73 1.97 -9.26 -0.63
CA SER A 73 3.25 -9.95 -0.78
C SER A 73 3.81 -9.91 -2.21
N HIS A 74 2.94 -10.11 -3.22
CA HIS A 74 3.35 -10.18 -4.63
C HIS A 74 3.89 -8.87 -5.21
N LYS A 75 3.83 -7.76 -4.45
CA LYS A 75 4.46 -6.49 -4.83
C LYS A 75 5.81 -6.27 -4.17
N MET A 76 6.22 -7.14 -3.23
CA MET A 76 7.45 -7.04 -2.45
C MET A 76 8.31 -8.31 -2.57
N CYS A 77 8.47 -8.81 -3.80
CA CYS A 77 9.25 -10.02 -4.12
C CYS A 77 8.75 -11.32 -3.47
N GLY A 78 7.59 -11.31 -2.82
CA GLY A 78 6.98 -12.48 -2.20
C GLY A 78 5.98 -13.19 -3.12
N PRO A 79 5.44 -14.34 -2.68
CA PRO A 79 4.46 -15.11 -3.44
C PRO A 79 3.10 -14.40 -3.57
N THR A 80 2.32 -14.83 -4.56
CA THR A 80 0.88 -14.49 -4.66
C THR A 80 0.09 -15.18 -3.55
N GLY A 81 -1.19 -14.82 -3.38
CA GLY A 81 -2.09 -15.49 -2.44
C GLY A 81 -1.93 -15.09 -0.97
N VAL A 82 -0.97 -14.23 -0.62
CA VAL A 82 -0.77 -13.72 0.74
C VAL A 82 -0.55 -12.20 0.79
N GLY A 83 -0.94 -11.59 1.89
CA GLY A 83 -0.76 -10.20 2.25
C GLY A 83 -0.92 -10.06 3.76
N PHE A 84 -0.89 -8.84 4.28
CA PHE A 84 -1.08 -8.61 5.70
C PHE A 84 -1.85 -7.32 5.98
N LEU A 85 -2.52 -7.34 7.14
CA LEU A 85 -3.12 -6.18 7.77
C LEU A 85 -2.36 -5.94 9.09
N TYR A 86 -1.77 -4.76 9.22
CA TYR A 86 -1.42 -4.20 10.51
C TYR A 86 -2.65 -3.49 11.10
N GLY A 87 -2.86 -3.65 12.40
CA GLY A 87 -3.83 -2.86 13.16
C GLY A 87 -3.33 -2.65 14.58
N LYS A 88 -3.67 -1.50 15.19
CA LYS A 88 -3.40 -1.27 16.62
C LYS A 88 -4.12 -2.32 17.46
N ILE A 89 -3.46 -2.86 18.48
CA ILE A 89 -3.97 -3.98 19.28
C ILE A 89 -5.33 -3.67 19.91
N ASP A 90 -5.51 -2.47 20.48
CA ASP A 90 -6.79 -2.08 21.10
C ASP A 90 -7.95 -2.07 20.10
N LEU A 91 -7.66 -1.70 18.84
CA LEU A 91 -8.65 -1.73 17.76
C LEU A 91 -8.97 -3.16 17.36
N LEU A 92 -7.95 -3.99 17.10
CA LEU A 92 -8.13 -5.39 16.73
C LEU A 92 -8.89 -6.17 17.82
N SER A 93 -8.59 -5.92 19.10
CA SER A 93 -9.29 -6.56 20.23
C SER A 93 -10.75 -6.14 20.33
N SER A 94 -11.09 -4.91 19.92
CA SER A 94 -12.48 -4.41 19.89
C SER A 94 -13.30 -4.89 18.69
N MET A 95 -12.63 -5.42 17.65
CA MET A 95 -13.29 -5.85 16.42
C MET A 95 -13.83 -7.28 16.54
N LEU A 96 -15.01 -7.47 15.92
CA LEU A 96 -15.62 -8.79 15.74
C LEU A 96 -14.88 -9.57 14.65
N PRO A 97 -14.94 -10.92 14.68
CA PRO A 97 -14.36 -11.73 13.61
C PRO A 97 -14.94 -11.38 12.23
N PHE A 98 -14.12 -11.51 11.20
CA PHE A 98 -14.55 -11.27 9.82
C PHE A 98 -15.03 -12.56 9.14
N LEU A 99 -14.15 -13.55 9.04
CA LEU A 99 -14.47 -14.90 8.59
C LEU A 99 -14.61 -15.82 9.81
N GLY A 100 -15.52 -16.80 9.74
CA GLY A 100 -15.73 -17.80 10.79
C GLY A 100 -15.31 -19.19 10.33
N GLY A 101 -14.80 -20.00 11.25
CA GLY A 101 -14.35 -21.36 10.97
C GLY A 101 -13.42 -21.93 12.03
N GLY A 102 -12.67 -22.97 11.67
CA GLY A 102 -11.58 -23.48 12.52
C GLY A 102 -10.46 -22.45 12.72
N GLU A 103 -9.54 -22.73 13.65
CA GLU A 103 -8.38 -21.90 14.04
C GLU A 103 -8.71 -20.55 14.72
N MET A 104 -9.80 -19.87 14.34
CA MET A 104 -10.16 -18.54 14.86
C MET A 104 -11.04 -18.57 16.13
N ILE A 105 -11.51 -19.75 16.53
CA ILE A 105 -12.34 -19.99 17.71
C ILE A 105 -11.49 -20.28 18.96
N SER A 106 -12.05 -20.05 20.14
CA SER A 106 -11.56 -20.63 21.40
C SER A 106 -12.36 -21.90 21.70
N ASP A 107 -13.68 -21.77 21.81
CA ASP A 107 -14.61 -22.87 22.07
C ASP A 107 -15.82 -22.80 21.14
N VAL A 108 -16.36 -23.97 20.79
CA VAL A 108 -17.53 -24.10 19.92
C VAL A 108 -18.58 -24.95 20.62
N PHE A 109 -19.78 -24.40 20.75
CA PHE A 109 -20.96 -25.04 21.30
C PHE A 109 -22.04 -25.18 20.22
N LEU A 110 -23.14 -25.86 20.53
CA LEU A 110 -24.22 -26.05 19.55
C LEU A 110 -24.96 -24.75 19.21
N ASP A 111 -25.02 -23.81 20.15
CA ASP A 111 -25.80 -22.57 20.08
C ASP A 111 -24.93 -21.30 19.94
N HIS A 112 -23.64 -21.38 20.29
CA HIS A 112 -22.72 -20.25 20.24
C HIS A 112 -21.26 -20.68 20.10
N SER A 113 -20.37 -19.71 19.90
CA SER A 113 -18.92 -19.90 19.93
C SER A 113 -18.25 -18.73 20.64
N THR A 114 -17.07 -18.97 21.19
CA THR A 114 -16.15 -17.95 21.69
C THR A 114 -14.97 -17.82 20.71
N TRP A 115 -14.40 -16.61 20.63
CA TRP A 115 -13.36 -16.30 19.63
C TRP A 115 -11.99 -16.24 20.28
N ALA A 116 -10.95 -16.61 19.52
CA ALA A 116 -9.57 -16.35 19.92
C ALA A 116 -9.31 -14.83 20.00
N GLU A 117 -8.21 -14.45 20.64
CA GLU A 117 -7.69 -13.08 20.54
C GLU A 117 -7.02 -12.84 19.18
N PRO A 118 -6.90 -11.58 18.72
CA PRO A 118 -6.08 -11.25 17.56
C PRO A 118 -4.62 -11.72 17.72
N PRO A 119 -3.94 -12.13 16.62
CA PRO A 119 -4.41 -12.09 15.23
C PRO A 119 -5.30 -13.27 14.82
N SER A 120 -5.26 -14.40 15.54
CA SER A 120 -5.95 -15.64 15.17
C SER A 120 -7.46 -15.48 14.95
N ARG A 121 -8.11 -14.55 15.67
CA ARG A 121 -9.51 -14.17 15.44
C ARG A 121 -9.85 -13.87 13.97
N PHE A 122 -8.89 -13.40 13.18
CA PHE A 122 -9.08 -12.95 11.81
C PHE A 122 -8.56 -13.94 10.76
N GLU A 123 -7.98 -15.07 11.18
CA GLU A 123 -7.30 -16.03 10.30
C GLU A 123 -8.04 -17.38 10.35
N ALA A 124 -9.25 -17.41 9.79
CA ALA A 124 -10.12 -18.58 9.83
C ALA A 124 -9.65 -19.70 8.88
N GLY A 125 -9.53 -20.91 9.41
CA GLY A 125 -9.14 -22.12 8.67
C GLY A 125 -7.64 -22.21 8.42
N THR A 126 -7.23 -23.20 7.62
CA THR A 126 -5.83 -23.43 7.29
C THR A 126 -5.26 -22.22 6.51
N PRO A 127 -4.20 -21.56 7.01
CA PRO A 127 -3.64 -20.39 6.34
C PRO A 127 -2.81 -20.78 5.11
N ALA A 128 -2.40 -19.76 4.35
CA ALA A 128 -1.45 -19.89 3.25
C ALA A 128 -0.01 -20.10 3.79
N ILE A 129 0.26 -21.28 4.38
CA ILE A 129 1.49 -21.56 5.15
C ILE A 129 2.76 -21.36 4.31
N GLY A 130 2.76 -21.93 3.10
CA GLY A 130 3.91 -21.85 2.20
C GLY A 130 4.14 -20.41 1.71
N GLU A 131 3.06 -19.72 1.41
CA GLU A 131 3.07 -18.34 0.95
C GLU A 131 3.52 -17.38 2.06
N ALA A 132 3.04 -17.55 3.29
CA ALA A 132 3.49 -16.78 4.45
C ALA A 132 4.98 -17.00 4.74
N THR A 133 5.46 -18.24 4.61
CA THR A 133 6.89 -18.56 4.72
C THR A 133 7.69 -17.87 3.61
N GLY A 134 7.19 -17.89 2.37
CA GLY A 134 7.79 -17.21 1.23
C GLY A 134 7.81 -15.68 1.39
N LEU A 135 6.77 -15.08 1.97
CA LEU A 135 6.75 -13.67 2.32
C LEU A 135 7.81 -13.34 3.38
N GLY A 136 7.99 -14.19 4.40
CA GLY A 136 9.09 -14.03 5.37
C GLY A 136 10.46 -14.01 4.69
N ALA A 137 10.72 -14.93 3.75
CA ALA A 137 11.96 -14.95 2.99
C ALA A 137 12.14 -13.71 2.09
N ALA A 138 11.06 -13.18 1.53
CA ALA A 138 11.08 -11.95 0.73
C ALA A 138 11.41 -10.72 1.59
N ILE A 139 10.86 -10.64 2.81
CA ILE A 139 11.20 -9.62 3.80
C ILE A 139 12.68 -9.70 4.17
N ASP A 140 13.22 -10.89 4.43
CA ASP A 140 14.64 -11.08 4.73
C ASP A 140 15.53 -10.65 3.55
N TYR A 141 15.12 -10.97 2.32
CA TYR A 141 15.82 -10.56 1.12
C TYR A 141 15.90 -9.03 0.99
N LEU A 142 14.76 -8.33 1.09
CA LEU A 142 14.70 -6.88 1.01
C LEU A 142 15.46 -6.22 2.18
N SER A 143 15.36 -6.79 3.38
CA SER A 143 16.05 -6.28 4.58
C SER A 143 17.58 -6.40 4.45
N ARG A 144 18.09 -7.47 3.83
CA ARG A 144 19.53 -7.64 3.56
C ARG A 144 20.07 -6.64 2.55
N ILE A 145 19.27 -6.25 1.55
CA ILE A 145 19.62 -5.17 0.62
C ILE A 145 19.59 -3.83 1.36
N GLY A 146 18.59 -3.65 2.23
CA GLY A 146 18.35 -2.44 3.00
C GLY A 146 17.33 -1.55 2.29
N MET A 147 16.20 -1.29 2.96
CA MET A 147 15.09 -0.53 2.37
C MET A 147 15.45 0.92 2.02
N GLN A 148 16.39 1.53 2.75
CA GLN A 148 16.88 2.86 2.41
C GLN A 148 17.70 2.83 1.11
N THR A 149 18.56 1.82 0.94
CA THR A 149 19.33 1.61 -0.29
C THR A 149 18.42 1.37 -1.48
N THR A 150 17.38 0.53 -1.33
CA THR A 150 16.35 0.33 -2.34
C THR A 150 15.68 1.65 -2.72
N HIS A 151 15.23 2.42 -1.72
CA HIS A 151 14.57 3.71 -1.94
C HIS A 151 15.43 4.71 -2.70
N ASP A 152 16.69 4.88 -2.27
CA ASP A 152 17.61 5.85 -2.87
C ASP A 152 17.91 5.49 -4.34
N TYR A 153 18.08 4.19 -4.61
CA TYR A 153 18.28 3.70 -5.97
C TYR A 153 17.05 3.90 -6.85
N GLU A 154 15.86 3.67 -6.32
CA GLU A 154 14.61 3.93 -7.05
C GLU A 154 14.37 5.42 -7.31
N VAL A 155 14.77 6.31 -6.40
CA VAL A 155 14.70 7.75 -6.64
C VAL A 155 15.61 8.14 -7.81
N GLU A 156 16.81 7.56 -7.90
CA GLU A 156 17.73 7.77 -9.03
C GLU A 156 17.12 7.25 -10.35
N LEU A 157 16.68 5.99 -10.38
CA LEU A 157 16.07 5.39 -11.57
C LEU A 157 14.77 6.09 -12.00
N GLY A 158 13.94 6.48 -11.04
CA GLY A 158 12.70 7.20 -11.29
C GLY A 158 12.95 8.58 -11.91
N ARG A 159 13.97 9.29 -11.44
CA ARG A 159 14.39 10.57 -12.06
C ARG A 159 14.90 10.34 -13.47
N TYR A 160 15.78 9.35 -13.66
CA TYR A 160 16.31 9.01 -14.97
C TYR A 160 15.19 8.66 -15.97
N LEU A 161 14.24 7.80 -15.56
CA LEU A 161 13.07 7.44 -16.35
C LEU A 161 12.26 8.68 -16.76
N TYR A 162 11.97 9.57 -15.80
CA TYR A 162 11.20 10.77 -16.06
C TYR A 162 11.89 11.69 -17.08
N GLU A 163 13.19 11.95 -16.89
CA GLU A 163 13.98 12.81 -17.79
C GLU A 163 14.07 12.23 -19.20
N ARG A 164 14.28 10.91 -19.32
CA ARG A 164 14.32 10.23 -20.61
C ARG A 164 12.98 10.24 -21.31
N LEU A 165 11.89 9.94 -20.60
CA LEU A 165 10.56 10.01 -21.16
C LEU A 165 10.23 11.43 -21.65
N LEU A 166 10.56 12.45 -20.87
CA LEU A 166 10.26 13.86 -21.22
C LEU A 166 10.96 14.32 -22.51
N SER A 167 12.05 13.66 -22.91
CA SER A 167 12.73 13.94 -24.18
C SER A 167 11.98 13.46 -25.43
N ILE A 168 10.94 12.64 -25.26
CA ILE A 168 10.11 12.11 -26.36
C ILE A 168 9.10 13.18 -26.81
N PRO A 169 9.07 13.54 -28.10
CA PRO A 169 8.10 14.51 -28.62
C PRO A 169 6.66 14.09 -28.34
N ASN A 170 5.81 15.06 -28.03
CA ASN A 170 4.37 14.90 -27.80
C ASN A 170 3.99 13.93 -26.66
N ILE A 171 4.93 13.63 -25.76
CA ILE A 171 4.63 12.88 -24.55
C ILE A 171 3.96 13.76 -23.50
N ARG A 172 3.00 13.20 -22.79
CA ARG A 172 2.41 13.76 -21.58
C ARG A 172 2.59 12.77 -20.44
N ILE A 173 3.47 13.10 -19.51
CA ILE A 173 3.63 12.35 -18.25
C ILE A 173 2.64 12.90 -17.22
N TYR A 174 1.91 12.01 -16.54
CA TYR A 174 0.94 12.39 -15.50
C TYR A 174 1.63 12.55 -14.12
N GLY A 175 1.03 13.42 -13.29
CA GLY A 175 1.55 13.79 -11.97
C GLY A 175 2.58 14.93 -12.01
N LEU A 176 3.10 15.32 -10.84
CA LEU A 176 4.01 16.46 -10.67
C LEU A 176 5.45 16.13 -11.06
N ALA A 177 6.17 17.03 -11.73
CA ALA A 177 7.58 16.81 -12.04
C ALA A 177 8.44 16.53 -10.78
N PRO A 178 9.42 15.60 -10.83
CA PRO A 178 10.31 15.37 -9.71
C PRO A 178 11.17 16.61 -9.42
N SER A 179 11.41 16.89 -8.15
CA SER A 179 12.27 17.98 -7.67
C SER A 179 12.82 17.65 -6.29
N GLU A 180 13.64 18.52 -5.70
CA GLU A 180 14.12 18.34 -4.31
C GLU A 180 12.97 18.22 -3.30
N LYS A 181 11.86 18.94 -3.54
CA LYS A 181 10.66 18.92 -2.69
C LYS A 181 9.66 17.84 -3.08
N ILE A 182 9.76 17.32 -4.31
CA ILE A 182 8.82 16.38 -4.89
C ILE A 182 9.59 15.12 -5.24
N LYS A 183 9.63 14.18 -4.31
CA LYS A 183 10.03 12.80 -4.60
C LYS A 183 8.92 12.15 -5.43
N ARG A 184 9.29 11.24 -6.32
CA ARG A 184 8.37 10.40 -7.09
C ARG A 184 8.79 8.94 -6.92
N ALA A 185 7.82 8.04 -6.95
CA ALA A 185 8.05 6.61 -7.12
C ALA A 185 8.65 6.35 -8.50
N ALA A 186 9.37 5.23 -8.64
CA ALA A 186 10.05 4.83 -9.87
C ALA A 186 9.09 4.31 -10.96
N LEU A 187 8.04 5.09 -11.27
CA LEU A 187 7.07 4.80 -12.32
C LEU A 187 6.61 6.08 -13.02
N CYS A 188 6.18 5.97 -14.27
CA CYS A 188 5.57 7.06 -15.01
C CYS A 188 4.34 6.53 -15.76
N SER A 189 3.16 7.05 -15.43
CA SER A 189 1.99 6.95 -16.30
C SER A 189 2.09 8.06 -17.35
N PHE A 190 1.93 7.74 -18.62
CA PHE A 190 2.03 8.72 -19.70
C PHE A 190 1.13 8.34 -20.89
N ASN A 191 0.89 9.32 -21.75
CA ASN A 191 0.36 9.13 -23.11
C ASN A 191 1.25 9.86 -24.11
N ILE A 192 1.25 9.41 -25.36
CA ILE A 192 1.87 10.12 -26.48
C ILE A 192 0.75 10.53 -27.42
N GLU A 193 0.76 11.77 -27.88
CA GLU A 193 -0.28 12.29 -28.77
C GLU A 193 -0.48 11.38 -29.99
N ASN A 194 -1.74 11.10 -30.32
CA ASN A 194 -2.15 10.24 -31.43
C ASN A 194 -1.66 8.77 -31.37
N ILE A 195 -1.16 8.29 -30.23
CA ILE A 195 -0.81 6.88 -30.01
C ILE A 195 -1.68 6.32 -28.88
N HIS A 196 -2.46 5.28 -29.17
CA HIS A 196 -3.26 4.61 -28.14
C HIS A 196 -2.35 3.81 -27.21
N ALA A 197 -2.54 3.94 -25.89
CA ALA A 197 -1.66 3.32 -24.89
C ALA A 197 -1.57 1.79 -25.04
N THR A 198 -2.67 1.12 -25.40
CA THR A 198 -2.69 -0.33 -25.65
C THR A 198 -1.87 -0.73 -26.86
N ASP A 199 -1.87 0.07 -27.93
CA ASP A 199 -1.09 -0.23 -29.15
C ASP A 199 0.41 -0.12 -28.84
N LEU A 200 0.79 0.94 -28.10
CA LEU A 200 2.16 1.10 -27.63
C LEU A 200 2.61 -0.08 -26.75
N ALA A 201 1.79 -0.46 -25.76
CA ALA A 201 2.11 -1.59 -24.88
C ALA A 201 2.25 -2.91 -25.66
N THR A 202 1.34 -3.16 -26.61
CA THR A 202 1.37 -4.37 -27.45
C THR A 202 2.64 -4.43 -28.32
N PHE A 203 3.11 -3.28 -28.81
CA PHE A 203 4.33 -3.23 -29.61
C PHE A 203 5.60 -3.37 -28.77
N LEU A 204 5.61 -2.87 -27.54
CA LEU A 204 6.73 -2.99 -26.61
C LEU A 204 6.91 -4.41 -26.05
N ASP A 205 5.85 -5.22 -26.02
CA ASP A 205 5.86 -6.61 -25.52
C ASP A 205 6.37 -7.63 -26.55
N GLN A 206 6.75 -7.18 -27.76
CA GLN A 206 7.34 -8.00 -28.83
C GLN A 206 8.86 -8.00 -28.77
#